data_AF-A0A4P6U5R7-F1
#
_entry.id   AF-A0A4P6U5R7-F1
#
_cell.length_a   1.000
_cell.length_b   1.000
_cell.length_c   1.000
_cell.angle_alpha   90.00
_cell.angle_beta   90.00
_cell.angle_gamma   90.00
#
_symmetry.space_group_name_H-M   'P 1'
#
loop_
_entity.id
_entity.type
_entity.pdbx_description
1 polymer ?
#
loop_
_entity_poly.entity_id
_entity_poly.type
_entity_poly.pdbx_seq_one_letter_code
_entity_poly.pdbx_strand_id
1 'polypeptide(L)' 'MVHPTTNVVADWMYEKLAETYVLDEQNRKFMSESNPWALHGISERLLEAVERKMWEEPSPEVLDGLRQVYLETEGELEGE' A
#
# COMPACT_ATOMS: atom_id res chain seq x y z
N MET A 1 -27.01 3.86 22.85
CA MET A 1 -26.30 2.96 21.92
C MET A 1 -25.80 3.82 20.77
N VAL A 2 -24.54 4.25 20.83
CA VAL A 2 -23.89 4.98 19.74
C VAL A 2 -23.37 3.96 18.73
N HIS A 3 -23.79 4.07 17.48
CA HIS A 3 -23.23 3.26 16.39
C HIS A 3 -21.84 3.83 16.05
N PRO A 4 -20.76 3.06 16.11
CA PRO A 4 -19.49 3.52 15.58
C PRO A 4 -19.54 3.37 14.06
N THR A 5 -19.98 4.39 13.35
CA THR A 5 -19.66 4.59 11.92
C THR A 5 -18.29 5.25 11.80
N THR A 6 -17.29 4.71 12.49
CA THR A 6 -15.95 5.31 12.59
C THR A 6 -14.88 4.23 12.63
N ASN A 7 -14.09 4.19 11.55
CA ASN A 7 -12.66 3.91 11.57
C ASN A 7 -12.15 2.46 11.62
N VAL A 8 -12.96 1.47 11.26
CA VAL A 8 -12.43 0.12 10.97
C VAL A 8 -12.46 -0.07 9.46
N VAL A 9 -11.40 0.35 8.78
CA VAL A 9 -11.08 -0.25 7.48
C VAL A 9 -10.78 -1.71 7.83
N ALA A 10 -11.61 -2.62 7.35
CA ALA A 10 -11.41 -4.03 7.65
C ALA A 10 -10.15 -4.52 6.91
N ASP A 11 -9.36 -5.39 7.54
CA ASP A 11 -8.11 -5.95 7.00
C ASP A 11 -8.20 -6.37 5.52
N TRP A 12 -9.32 -6.96 5.11
CA TRP A 12 -9.55 -7.36 3.71
C TRP A 12 -9.48 -6.20 2.70
N MET A 13 -9.78 -4.97 3.11
CA MET A 13 -9.68 -3.79 2.25
C MET A 13 -8.21 -3.40 2.01
N TYR A 14 -7.38 -3.47 3.04
CA TYR A 14 -5.94 -3.25 2.91
C TYR A 14 -5.31 -4.31 2.02
N GLU A 15 -5.68 -5.58 2.23
CA GLU A 15 -5.26 -6.70 1.38
C GLU A 15 -5.61 -6.46 -0.09
N LYS A 16 -6.86 -6.06 -0.38
CA LYS A 16 -7.31 -5.80 -1.75
C LYS A 16 -6.56 -4.65 -2.42
N LEU A 17 -6.25 -3.58 -1.68
CA LEU A 17 -5.44 -2.48 -2.20
C LEU A 17 -4.02 -2.93 -2.52
N ALA A 18 -3.39 -3.67 -1.62
CA ALA A 18 -2.04 -4.19 -1.84
C ALA A 18 -2.00 -5.18 -3.01
N GLU A 19 -2.92 -6.12 -3.09
CA GLU A 19 -3.05 -7.02 -4.24
C GLU A 19 -3.15 -6.25 -5.56
N THR A 20 -4.00 -5.23 -5.61
CA THR A 20 -4.31 -4.49 -6.85
C THR A 20 -3.17 -3.61 -7.33
N TYR A 21 -2.46 -2.94 -6.42
CA TYR A 21 -1.48 -1.91 -6.77
C TYR A 21 -0.02 -2.33 -6.59
N VAL A 22 0.24 -3.37 -5.80
CA VAL A 22 1.59 -3.78 -5.41
C VAL A 22 1.92 -5.16 -5.96
N LEU A 23 1.03 -6.14 -5.81
CA LEU A 23 1.28 -7.52 -6.27
C LEU A 23 0.95 -7.71 -7.76
N ASP A 24 -0.03 -7.01 -8.30
CA ASP A 24 -0.32 -7.04 -9.73
C ASP A 24 0.77 -6.28 -10.50
N GLU A 25 1.69 -7.01 -11.13
CA GLU A 25 2.82 -6.45 -11.88
C GLU A 25 2.39 -5.50 -13.01
N GLN A 26 1.24 -5.77 -13.65
CA GLN A 26 0.75 -4.95 -14.76
C GLN A 26 0.28 -3.59 -14.24
N ASN A 27 -0.53 -3.57 -13.18
CA ASN A 27 -0.98 -2.35 -12.53
C ASN A 27 0.18 -1.59 -11.91
N ARG A 28 1.09 -2.29 -11.24
CA ARG A 28 2.29 -1.67 -10.65
C ARG A 28 3.09 -0.94 -11.72
N LYS A 29 3.43 -1.62 -12.82
CA LYS A 29 4.17 -1.02 -13.93
C LYS A 29 3.45 0.18 -14.53
N PHE A 30 2.15 0.04 -14.78
CA PHE A 30 1.33 1.13 -15.31
C PHE A 30 1.33 2.35 -14.38
N MET A 31 1.22 2.13 -13.07
CA MET A 31 1.21 3.19 -12.06
C MET A 31 2.58 3.84 -11.89
N SER A 32 3.68 3.07 -11.89
CA SER A 32 5.05 3.61 -11.86
C SER A 32 5.32 4.55 -13.04
N GLU A 33 4.87 4.18 -14.26
CA GLU A 33 5.06 5.02 -15.44
C GLU A 33 4.11 6.25 -15.48
N SER A 34 2.89 6.11 -14.98
CA SER A 34 1.85 7.14 -15.11
C SER A 34 1.82 8.12 -13.94
N ASN A 35 2.04 7.63 -12.72
CA ASN A 35 1.95 8.40 -11.48
C ASN A 35 2.74 7.71 -10.34
N PRO A 36 4.08 7.74 -10.38
CA PRO A 36 4.92 7.11 -9.36
C PRO A 36 4.68 7.68 -7.97
N TRP A 37 4.35 8.98 -7.87
CA TRP A 37 3.96 9.65 -6.63
C TRP A 37 2.74 9.02 -5.95
N ALA A 38 1.72 8.64 -6.73
CA ALA A 38 0.53 7.99 -6.19
C ALA A 38 0.85 6.57 -5.71
N LEU A 39 1.67 5.82 -6.47
CA LEU A 39 2.08 4.47 -6.08
C LEU A 39 2.91 4.48 -4.79
N HIS A 40 3.85 5.43 -4.68
CA HIS A 40 4.60 5.69 -3.47
C HIS A 40 3.68 6.00 -2.28
N GLY A 41 2.76 6.96 -2.43
CA GLY A 41 1.82 7.34 -1.38
C GLY A 41 0.88 6.21 -0.95
N ILE A 42 0.43 5.36 -1.87
CA ILE A 42 -0.36 4.16 -1.53
C ILE A 42 0.47 3.20 -0.69
N SER A 43 1.70 2.91 -1.12
CA SER A 43 2.60 1.98 -0.42
C SER A 43 2.94 2.49 0.97
N GLU A 44 3.24 3.79 1.11
CA GLU A 44 3.49 4.47 2.38
C GLU A 44 2.30 4.34 3.35
N ARG A 45 1.08 4.65 2.89
CA ARG A 45 -0.13 4.59 3.74
C ARG A 45 -0.48 3.16 4.17
N LEU A 46 -0.22 2.18 3.32
CA LEU A 46 -0.41 0.76 3.64
C LEU A 46 0.61 0.28 4.67
N LEU A 47 1.88 0.65 4.52
CA LEU A 47 2.92 0.37 5.52
C LEU A 47 2.60 1.03 6.87
N GLU A 48 2.16 2.29 6.85
CA GLU A 48 1.74 3.02 8.06
C GLU A 48 0.54 2.34 8.74
N ALA A 49 -0.39 1.77 7.98
CA ALA A 49 -1.51 1.00 8.53
C ALA A 49 -1.04 -0.24 9.28
N VAL A 50 -0.01 -0.94 8.79
CA VAL A 50 0.61 -2.09 9.47
C VAL A 50 1.32 -1.62 10.76
N GLU A 51 2.11 -0.56 10.68
CA GLU A 51 2.83 -0.02 11.84
C GLU A 51 1.88 0.45 12.96
N ARG A 52 0.75 1.05 12.58
CA ARG A 52 -0.28 1.53 13.51
C ARG A 52 -1.24 0.42 13.95
N LYS A 53 -1.06 -0.82 13.50
CA LYS A 53 -1.95 -1.96 13.76
C LYS A 53 -3.40 -1.70 13.33
N MET A 54 -3.57 -0.90 12.27
CA MET A 54 -4.86 -0.72 11.58
C MET A 54 -5.10 -1.85 10.58
N TRP A 55 -4.02 -2.43 10.06
CA TRP A 55 -4.01 -3.71 9.35
C TRP A 55 -3.25 -4.70 10.24
N GLU A 56 -3.98 -5.67 10.80
CA GLU A 56 -3.45 -6.51 11.88
C GLU A 56 -2.62 -7.69 11.33
N GLU A 57 -3.07 -8.32 10.25
CA GLU A 57 -2.46 -9.55 9.73
C GLU A 57 -2.13 -9.50 8.22
N PRO A 58 -1.25 -8.59 7.76
CA PRO A 58 -0.74 -8.63 6.38
C PRO A 58 0.05 -9.92 6.14
N SER A 59 -0.10 -10.51 4.95
CA SER A 59 0.75 -11.62 4.56
C SER A 59 2.22 -11.16 4.40
N PRO A 60 3.22 -12.01 4.71
CA PRO A 60 4.63 -11.63 4.56
C PRO A 60 5.00 -11.22 3.13
N GLU A 61 4.43 -11.90 2.13
CA GLU A 61 4.63 -11.60 0.71
C GLU A 61 4.15 -10.19 0.35
N VAL A 62 2.96 -9.81 0.83
CA VAL A 62 2.41 -8.47 0.64
C VAL A 62 3.26 -7.41 1.33
N LEU A 63 3.71 -7.67 2.56
CA LEU A 63 4.51 -6.73 3.31
C LEU A 63 5.88 -6.49 2.65
N ASP A 64 6.52 -7.53 2.13
CA ASP A 64 7.78 -7.42 1.41
C ASP A 64 7.58 -6.72 0.06
N GLY A 65 6.50 -7.02 -0.66
CA GLY A 65 6.13 -6.31 -1.88
C GLY A 65 5.92 -4.81 -1.63
N LEU A 66 5.21 -4.43 -0.56
CA LEU A 66 4.98 -3.03 -0.19
C LEU A 66 6.28 -2.28 0.08
N ARG A 67 7.21 -2.89 0.82
CA ARG A 67 8.53 -2.30 1.09
C ARG A 67 9.34 -2.13 -0.18
N GLN A 68 9.32 -3.13 -1.07
CA GLN A 68 10.03 -3.05 -2.34
C GLN A 68 9.50 -1.90 -3.19
N VAL A 69 8.17 -1.79 -3.36
CA VAL A 69 7.56 -0.72 -4.15
C VAL A 69 7.81 0.65 -3.55
N TYR A 70 7.75 0.77 -2.22
CA TYR A 70 8.09 2.01 -1.52
C TYR A 70 9.53 2.45 -1.85
N LEU A 71 10.51 1.55 -1.74
CA LEU A 71 11.93 1.87 -2.04
C LEU A 71 12.18 2.16 -3.52
N GLU A 72 11.56 1.40 -4.43
CA GLU A 72 11.67 1.61 -5.88
C GLU A 72 11.15 2.99 -6.25
N THR A 73 9.95 3.34 -5.76
CA THR A 73 9.33 4.63 -6.06
C THR A 73 10.04 5.79 -5.34
N GLU A 74 10.54 5.65 -4.11
CA GLU A 74 11.41 6.70 -3.52
C GLU A 74 12.65 6.95 -4.37
N GLY A 75 13.34 5.90 -4.82
CA GLY A 75 14.53 6.06 -5.65
C GLY A 75 14.26 6.75 -6.99
N GLU A 76 13.10 6.49 -7.60
CA GLU A 76 12.66 7.18 -8.82
C GLU A 76 12.35 8.66 -8.56
N LEU A 77 11.70 8.98 -7.44
CA LEU A 77 11.26 10.34 -7.09
C LEU A 77 12.39 11.24 -6.56
N GLU A 78 13.36 10.67 -5.83
CA GLU A 78 14.55 11.41 -5.35
C GLU A 78 15.58 11.66 -6.46
N GLY A 79 15.51 10.91 -7.57
CA GLY A 79 16.41 11.01 -8.72
C GLY A 79 16.07 12.13 -9.72
N GLU A 80 14.96 12.84 -9.53
CA GLU A 80 14.50 13.98 -10.34
C GLU A 80 15.01 15.35 -9.86
#